data_AF-A0A939DP54-F1
#
_entry.id   AF-A0A939DP54-F1
#
_cell.length_a   1.000
_cell.length_b   1.000
_cell.length_c   1.000
_cell.angle_alpha   90.00
_cell.angle_beta   90.00
_cell.angle_gamma   90.00
#
_symmetry.space_group_name_H-M   'P 1'
#
loop_
_entity.id
_entity.type
_entity.pdbx_description
1 polymer ?
#
loop_
_entity_poly.entity_id
_entity_poly.type
_entity_poly.pdbx_seq_one_letter_code
_entity_poly.pdbx_strand_id
1 'polypeptide(L)'
;MNNVDRLSGAARLLAGLAWFIPCLYSSAPAAAELMLYQGRTLFANQDTRVSSVLLHYAIQGNEWLDGVLLSYGQFDGVYRRSDNQWYSVGAYWQFWQQGQGYFEFEFAPTYLRHRFMAGHFVGSNWHFTSALSYNYRLESIPLTLALRYQHTSNGGVSHPNPGIDALGISARYRF
;
A
#
# COMPACT_ATOMS: atom_id res chain seq x y z
N MET A 1 -3.53 -16.58 26.64
CA MET A 1 -2.40 -16.21 25.77
C MET A 1 -2.68 -14.82 25.23
N ASN A 2 -1.82 -13.86 25.58
CA ASN A 2 -2.10 -12.43 25.58
C ASN A 2 -2.03 -11.81 24.17
N ASN A 3 -2.92 -10.85 23.90
CA ASN A 3 -3.06 -10.09 22.66
C ASN A 3 -1.92 -9.09 22.38
N VAL A 4 -0.82 -9.13 23.13
CA VAL A 4 0.21 -8.08 23.13
C VAL A 4 1.33 -8.36 22.11
N ASP A 5 1.46 -9.59 21.62
CA ASP A 5 2.60 -9.98 20.77
C ASP A 5 2.42 -9.67 19.26
N ARG A 6 1.19 -9.45 18.79
CA ARG A 6 0.90 -9.28 17.34
C ARG A 6 1.33 -7.93 16.76
N LEU A 7 1.54 -6.90 17.57
CA LEU A 7 1.96 -5.56 17.13
C LEU A 7 3.49 -5.41 17.02
N SER A 8 4.26 -6.38 17.53
CA SER A 8 5.71 -6.27 17.67
C SER A 8 6.48 -6.44 16.35
N GLY A 9 5.92 -7.17 15.38
CA GLY A 9 6.61 -7.48 14.11
C GLY A 9 6.63 -6.31 13.13
N ALA A 10 5.47 -5.69 12.88
CA ALA A 10 5.35 -4.56 11.94
C ALA A 10 6.09 -3.32 12.45
N ALA A 11 6.01 -3.03 13.74
CA ALA A 11 6.71 -1.90 14.36
C ALA A 11 8.25 -2.05 14.30
N ARG A 12 8.77 -3.27 14.47
CA ARG A 12 10.22 -3.54 14.39
C ARG A 12 10.77 -3.49 12.97
N LEU A 13 9.97 -3.88 11.97
CA LEU A 13 10.36 -3.77 10.55
C LEU A 13 10.37 -2.31 10.07
N LEU A 14 9.38 -1.52 10.51
CA LEU A 14 9.30 -0.07 10.23
C LEU A 14 10.46 0.70 10.87
N ALA A 15 10.85 0.34 12.10
CA ALA A 15 12.02 0.92 12.75
C ALA A 15 13.34 0.55 12.07
N GLY A 16 13.43 -0.60 11.40
CA GLY A 16 14.64 -1.01 10.66
C GLY A 16 14.79 -0.30 9.31
N LEU A 17 13.70 -0.09 8.58
CA LEU A 17 13.73 0.51 7.23
C LEU A 17 13.85 2.04 7.25
N ALA A 18 13.41 2.70 8.32
CA ALA A 18 13.59 4.15 8.49
C ALA A 18 15.05 4.60 8.58
N TRP A 19 15.99 3.68 8.86
CA TRP A 19 17.42 3.99 9.01
C TRP A 19 18.26 3.76 7.75
N PHE A 20 17.73 3.09 6.72
CA PHE A 20 18.50 2.72 5.52
C PHE A 20 18.30 3.65 4.31
N ILE A 21 17.51 4.72 4.44
CA ILE A 21 17.27 5.67 3.34
C ILE A 21 17.78 7.09 3.69
N PRO A 22 19.10 7.28 3.89
CA PRO A 22 19.66 8.57 3.56
C PRO A 22 20.99 8.38 2.82
N CYS A 23 20.93 7.91 1.57
CA CYS A 23 22.13 7.89 0.72
C CYS A 23 21.85 8.13 -0.75
N LEU A 24 20.88 8.99 -1.10
CA LEU A 24 20.79 9.58 -2.44
C LEU A 24 20.26 11.03 -2.34
N TYR A 25 21.17 11.98 -2.51
CA TYR A 25 21.03 13.43 -2.78
C TYR A 25 19.62 14.07 -2.81
N SER A 26 19.32 14.97 -1.87
CA SER A 26 19.23 16.44 -2.06
C SER A 26 18.96 17.13 -0.70
N SER A 27 19.32 18.41 -0.56
CA SER A 27 19.38 19.17 0.71
C SER A 27 18.05 19.74 1.21
N ALA A 28 16.91 19.28 0.70
CA ALA A 28 15.61 19.53 1.31
C ALA A 28 15.10 18.22 1.91
N PRO A 29 14.57 18.21 3.14
CA PRO A 29 14.00 16.99 3.69
C PRO A 29 12.90 16.53 2.74
N ALA A 30 13.10 15.37 2.13
CA ALA A 30 12.04 14.67 1.42
C ALA A 30 10.85 14.53 2.38
N ALA A 31 9.69 15.04 1.98
CA ALA A 31 8.48 14.90 2.78
C ALA A 31 8.12 13.42 2.81
N ALA A 32 8.20 12.82 3.99
CA ALA A 32 7.74 11.47 4.21
C ALA A 32 6.35 11.50 4.83
N GLU A 33 5.50 10.58 4.39
CA GLU A 33 4.09 10.55 4.77
C GLU A 33 3.70 9.12 5.16
N LEU A 34 2.96 8.99 6.27
CA LEU A 34 2.41 7.71 6.72
C LEU A 34 0.95 7.62 6.29
N MET A 35 0.60 6.59 5.53
CA MET A 35 -0.76 6.34 5.08
C MET A 35 -1.32 5.07 5.70
N LEU A 36 -2.54 5.18 6.24
CA LEU A 36 -3.35 4.05 6.66
C LEU A 36 -4.47 3.85 5.63
N TYR A 37 -4.66 2.61 5.19
CA TYR A 37 -5.73 2.24 4.27
C TYR A 37 -6.62 1.16 4.88
N GLN A 38 -7.92 1.31 4.70
CA GLN A 38 -8.92 0.33 5.04
C GLN A 38 -9.94 0.21 3.91
N GLY A 39 -10.09 -1.00 3.38
CA GLY A 39 -11.02 -1.29 2.31
C GLY A 39 -11.62 -2.69 2.38
N ARG A 40 -12.31 -3.05 1.30
CA ARG A 40 -12.88 -4.38 1.06
C ARG A 40 -12.55 -4.84 -0.35
N THR A 41 -12.39 -6.15 -0.53
CA THR A 41 -12.24 -6.73 -1.85
C THR A 41 -13.51 -6.55 -2.67
N LEU A 42 -13.37 -6.25 -3.96
CA LEU A 42 -14.47 -6.20 -4.92
C LEU A 42 -14.50 -7.49 -5.72
N PHE A 43 -15.70 -8.00 -6.02
CA PHE A 43 -15.92 -9.16 -6.91
C PHE A 43 -15.23 -10.47 -6.51
N ALA A 44 -14.55 -10.50 -5.37
CA ALA A 44 -14.14 -11.73 -4.72
C ALA A 44 -15.39 -12.40 -4.14
N ASN A 45 -15.45 -13.74 -4.14
CA ASN A 45 -16.57 -14.49 -3.58
C ASN A 45 -16.83 -14.22 -2.09
N GLN A 46 -15.93 -13.48 -1.43
CA GLN A 46 -15.94 -13.18 -0.02
C GLN A 46 -15.48 -11.73 0.16
N ASP A 47 -16.39 -10.84 0.59
CA ASP A 47 -16.14 -9.42 0.93
C ASP A 47 -15.10 -9.30 2.07
N THR A 48 -13.85 -9.51 1.71
CA THR A 48 -12.72 -9.63 2.62
C THR A 48 -12.22 -8.23 2.96
N ARG A 49 -11.96 -7.99 4.25
CA ARG A 49 -11.34 -6.75 4.67
C ARG A 49 -9.89 -6.69 4.19
N VAL A 50 -9.48 -5.50 3.74
CA VAL A 50 -8.09 -5.21 3.39
C VAL A 50 -7.63 -4.04 4.23
N SER A 51 -6.52 -4.20 4.92
CA SER A 51 -5.91 -3.16 5.75
C SER A 51 -4.43 -3.04 5.40
N SER A 52 -3.92 -1.82 5.29
CA SER A 52 -2.50 -1.61 5.04
C SER A 52 -1.96 -0.32 5.64
N VAL A 53 -0.64 -0.32 5.83
CA VAL A 53 0.18 0.82 6.20
C VAL A 53 1.16 1.04 5.05
N LEU A 54 1.25 2.28 4.58
CA LEU A 54 2.18 2.69 3.53
C LEU A 54 3.02 3.85 4.04
N LEU A 55 4.31 3.82 3.72
CA LEU A 55 5.22 4.92 3.90
C LEU A 55 5.53 5.49 2.51
N HIS A 56 5.14 6.74 2.28
CA HIS A 56 5.47 7.48 1.07
C HIS A 56 6.70 8.33 1.34
N TYR A 57 7.59 8.42 0.35
CA TYR A 57 8.76 9.25 0.37
C TYR A 57 8.85 10.04 -0.94
N ALA A 58 8.63 11.34 -0.85
CA ALA A 58 8.68 12.22 -2.02
C ALA A 58 10.12 12.40 -2.52
N ILE A 59 10.31 12.33 -3.84
CA ILE A 59 11.62 12.55 -4.47
C ILE A 59 11.57 13.90 -5.18
N GLN A 60 12.36 14.86 -4.69
CA GLN A 60 12.40 16.19 -5.27
C GLN A 60 13.27 16.23 -6.53
N GLY A 61 12.82 16.97 -7.54
CA GLY A 61 13.59 17.22 -8.77
C GLY A 61 13.66 16.03 -9.74
N ASN A 62 12.83 15.00 -9.55
CA ASN A 62 12.72 13.89 -10.48
C ASN A 62 11.53 14.12 -11.43
N GLU A 63 11.76 14.02 -12.74
CA GLU A 63 10.73 14.20 -13.78
C GLU A 63 9.95 12.91 -14.09
N TRP A 64 10.46 11.75 -13.64
CA TRP A 64 9.92 10.44 -13.99
C TRP A 64 8.89 9.92 -12.99
N LEU A 65 8.99 10.30 -11.71
CA LEU A 65 8.10 9.88 -10.63
C LEU A 65 8.16 10.87 -9.46
N ASP A 66 7.04 11.01 -8.75
CA ASP A 66 6.92 11.95 -7.63
C ASP A 66 7.47 11.38 -6.32
N GLY A 67 7.54 10.06 -6.20
CA GLY A 67 8.17 9.42 -5.06
C GLY A 67 8.08 7.90 -5.06
N VAL A 68 8.61 7.33 -3.99
CA VAL A 68 8.59 5.89 -3.72
C VAL A 68 7.71 5.57 -2.53
N LEU A 69 7.21 4.34 -2.51
CA LEU A 69 6.41 3.83 -1.41
C LEU A 69 6.89 2.47 -0.93
N LEU A 70 6.80 2.28 0.37
CA LEU A 70 6.93 0.98 1.03
C LEU A 70 5.59 0.66 1.67
N SER A 71 5.08 -0.54 1.48
CA SER A 71 3.78 -0.91 2.01
C SER A 71 3.77 -2.30 2.62
N TYR A 72 2.99 -2.42 3.70
CA TYR A 72 2.66 -3.66 4.37
C TYR A 72 1.15 -3.71 4.56
N GLY A 73 0.53 -4.83 4.21
CA GLY A 73 -0.89 -4.99 4.45
C GLY A 73 -1.30 -6.43 4.66
N GLN A 74 -2.59 -6.60 4.90
CA GLN A 74 -3.23 -7.89 5.15
C GLN A 74 -4.58 -7.98 4.45
N PHE A 75 -4.90 -9.19 4.01
CA PHE A 75 -6.26 -9.62 3.64
C PHE A 75 -6.80 -10.49 4.77
N ASP A 76 -7.93 -10.10 5.37
CA ASP A 76 -8.60 -10.86 6.44
C ASP A 76 -9.29 -12.10 5.84
N GLY A 77 -8.63 -13.26 5.85
CA GLY A 77 -9.18 -14.48 5.24
C GLY A 77 -10.38 -15.07 5.98
N VAL A 78 -11.37 -15.59 5.24
CA VAL A 78 -12.55 -16.29 5.80
C VAL A 78 -12.21 -17.69 6.34
N TYR A 79 -11.18 -18.35 5.79
CA TYR A 79 -10.71 -19.62 6.32
C TYR A 79 -9.66 -19.38 7.40
N ARG A 80 -9.97 -19.87 8.61
CA ARG A 80 -9.30 -19.78 9.93
C ARG A 80 -7.76 -19.95 10.02
N ARG A 81 -6.99 -19.94 8.92
CA ARG A 81 -5.57 -20.31 8.95
C ARG A 81 -4.55 -19.48 8.16
N SER A 82 -4.88 -18.28 7.71
CA SER A 82 -3.81 -17.28 7.45
C SER A 82 -4.38 -15.91 7.13
N ASP A 83 -4.15 -14.94 8.03
CA ASP A 83 -4.06 -13.54 7.63
C ASP A 83 -2.99 -13.46 6.52
N ASN A 84 -3.40 -13.12 5.30
CA ASN A 84 -2.47 -13.09 4.17
C ASN A 84 -1.83 -11.72 4.08
N GLN A 85 -0.60 -11.67 4.57
CA GLN A 85 0.24 -10.49 4.60
C GLN A 85 0.92 -10.30 3.26
N TRP A 86 1.09 -9.04 2.88
CA TRP A 86 1.81 -8.64 1.69
C TRP A 86 2.75 -7.48 1.98
N TYR A 87 3.80 -7.40 1.18
CA TYR A 87 4.85 -6.39 1.27
C TYR A 87 5.13 -5.88 -0.13
N SER A 88 5.24 -4.56 -0.29
CA SER A 88 5.56 -3.99 -1.61
C SER A 88 6.52 -2.81 -1.49
N VAL A 89 7.33 -2.65 -2.54
CA VAL A 89 8.20 -1.48 -2.75
C VAL A 89 7.90 -0.98 -4.14
N GLY A 90 7.51 0.29 -4.28
CA GLY A 90 7.04 0.81 -5.56
C GLY A 90 7.26 2.30 -5.72
N ALA A 91 6.66 2.82 -6.78
CA ALA A 91 6.66 4.24 -7.12
C ALA A 91 5.23 4.77 -7.21
N TYR A 92 5.09 6.09 -7.07
CA TYR A 92 3.83 6.78 -7.26
C TYR A 92 3.98 8.05 -8.10
N TRP A 93 2.85 8.45 -8.69
CA TRP A 93 2.69 9.63 -9.53
C TRP A 93 1.45 10.40 -9.11
N GLN A 94 1.57 11.70 -8.95
CA GLN A 94 0.49 12.63 -8.63
C GLN A 94 0.17 13.47 -9.88
N PHE A 95 -1.11 13.57 -10.22
CA PHE A 95 -1.54 14.27 -11.43
C PHE A 95 -2.93 14.89 -11.27
N TRP A 96 -3.28 15.76 -12.22
CA TRP A 96 -4.56 16.48 -12.28
C TRP A 96 -4.90 17.19 -10.96
N GLN A 97 -3.95 17.95 -10.42
CA GLN A 97 -4.19 18.75 -9.22
C GLN A 97 -5.14 19.92 -9.50
N GLN A 98 -6.23 20.00 -8.74
CA GLN A 98 -7.19 21.12 -8.76
C GLN A 98 -7.55 21.51 -7.32
N GLY A 99 -7.10 22.69 -6.90
CA GLY A 99 -7.24 23.12 -5.50
C GLY A 99 -6.56 22.13 -4.57
N GLN A 100 -7.33 21.56 -3.64
CA GLN A 100 -6.86 20.55 -2.69
C GLN A 100 -7.01 19.10 -3.17
N GLY A 101 -7.66 18.91 -4.32
CA GLY A 101 -7.88 17.60 -4.93
C GLY A 101 -6.76 17.22 -5.90
N TYR A 102 -6.35 15.95 -5.92
CA TYR A 102 -5.44 15.40 -6.92
C TYR A 102 -5.61 13.89 -7.07
N PHE A 103 -5.25 13.35 -8.23
CA PHE A 103 -5.18 11.91 -8.42
C PHE A 103 -3.77 11.41 -8.14
N GLU A 104 -3.67 10.18 -7.62
CA GLU A 104 -2.41 9.49 -7.46
C GLU A 104 -2.50 8.07 -8.02
N PHE A 105 -1.52 7.70 -8.84
CA PHE A 105 -1.33 6.35 -9.33
C PHE A 105 -0.12 5.74 -8.62
N GLU A 106 -0.23 4.47 -8.25
CA GLU A 106 0.84 3.72 -7.60
C GLU A 106 1.08 2.41 -8.34
N PHE A 107 2.33 1.98 -8.40
CA PHE A 107 2.71 0.68 -8.93
C PHE A 107 3.88 0.10 -8.14
N ALA A 108 3.74 -1.16 -7.72
CA ALA A 108 4.73 -1.83 -6.90
C ALA A 108 4.80 -3.33 -7.19
N PRO A 109 6.01 -3.91 -7.37
CA PRO A 109 6.24 -5.32 -7.08
C PRO A 109 5.82 -5.67 -5.65
N THR A 110 5.09 -6.77 -5.51
CA THR A 110 4.44 -7.19 -4.26
C THR A 110 4.79 -8.63 -3.96
N TYR A 111 5.26 -8.90 -2.74
CA TYR A 111 5.47 -10.23 -2.22
C TYR A 111 4.33 -10.61 -1.26
N LEU A 112 3.65 -11.71 -1.55
CA LEU A 112 2.65 -12.31 -0.69
C LEU A 112 3.30 -13.37 0.19
N ARG A 113 3.04 -13.33 1.51
CA ARG A 113 3.55 -14.33 2.45
C ARG A 113 3.08 -15.75 2.10
N HIS A 114 1.85 -15.88 1.63
CA HIS A 114 1.32 -17.14 1.10
C HIS A 114 0.69 -16.93 -0.27
N ARG A 115 0.55 -18.02 -1.02
CA ARG A 115 -0.04 -18.04 -2.36
C ARG A 115 -1.56 -18.08 -2.34
N PHE A 116 -2.16 -17.50 -1.30
CA PHE A 116 -3.60 -17.37 -1.17
C PHE A 116 -3.95 -15.91 -0.92
N MET A 117 -5.01 -15.42 -1.55
CA MET A 117 -5.57 -14.10 -1.29
C MET A 117 -7.09 -14.21 -1.28
N ALA A 118 -7.77 -13.64 -0.29
CA ALA A 118 -9.22 -13.72 -0.11
C ALA A 118 -9.81 -15.15 -0.32
N GLY A 119 -9.10 -16.19 0.12
CA GLY A 119 -9.54 -17.58 -0.01
C GLY A 119 -9.21 -18.28 -1.35
N HIS A 120 -8.59 -17.59 -2.31
CA HIS A 120 -8.24 -18.14 -3.62
C HIS A 120 -6.73 -18.42 -3.71
N PHE A 121 -6.34 -19.55 -4.30
CA PHE A 121 -4.95 -19.79 -4.69
C PHE A 121 -4.57 -18.86 -5.85
N VAL A 122 -3.39 -18.23 -5.78
CA VAL A 122 -2.98 -17.18 -6.74
C VAL A 122 -1.67 -17.50 -7.49
N GLY A 123 -1.31 -18.79 -7.55
CA GLY A 123 -0.19 -19.30 -8.35
C GLY A 123 1.19 -19.08 -7.73
N SER A 124 1.58 -17.82 -7.51
CA SER A 124 2.91 -17.39 -7.07
C SER A 124 2.86 -16.52 -5.81
N ASN A 125 4.02 -16.33 -5.17
CA ASN A 125 4.20 -15.34 -4.10
C ASN A 125 4.48 -13.93 -4.65
N TRP A 126 5.09 -13.82 -5.84
CA TRP A 126 5.40 -12.55 -6.49
C TRP A 126 4.25 -12.08 -7.37
N HIS A 127 3.83 -10.85 -7.13
CA HIS A 127 2.70 -10.15 -7.73
C HIS A 127 3.09 -8.69 -8.03
N PHE A 128 2.17 -7.96 -8.63
CA PHE A 128 2.20 -6.52 -8.78
C PHE A 128 0.94 -5.95 -8.16
N THR A 129 1.10 -4.89 -7.37
CA THR A 129 -0.01 -4.08 -6.88
C THR A 129 0.01 -2.75 -7.60
N SER A 130 -1.12 -2.40 -8.21
CA SER A 130 -1.38 -1.05 -8.71
C SER A 130 -2.51 -0.42 -7.92
N ALA A 131 -2.51 0.90 -7.80
CA ALA A 131 -3.62 1.62 -7.20
C ALA A 131 -3.86 2.96 -7.88
N LEU A 132 -5.12 3.38 -7.84
CA LEU A 132 -5.54 4.72 -8.23
C LEU A 132 -6.32 5.30 -7.07
N SER A 133 -5.96 6.51 -6.65
CA SER A 133 -6.65 7.23 -5.59
C SER A 133 -7.02 8.64 -6.01
N TYR A 134 -8.18 9.09 -5.54
CA TYR A 134 -8.52 10.50 -5.51
C TYR A 134 -8.26 11.02 -4.10
N ASN A 135 -7.37 11.99 -3.98
CA ASN A 135 -6.84 12.51 -2.74
C ASN A 135 -7.33 13.93 -2.51
N TYR A 136 -7.62 14.27 -1.26
CA TYR A 136 -8.05 15.59 -0.83
C TYR A 136 -7.23 16.03 0.39
N ARG A 137 -6.44 17.09 0.23
CA ARG A 137 -5.60 17.66 1.28
C ARG A 137 -6.43 18.56 2.20
N LEU A 138 -6.33 18.35 3.52
CA LEU A 138 -6.94 19.24 4.49
C LEU A 138 -6.02 20.45 4.73
N GLU A 139 -6.55 21.66 4.66
CA GLU A 139 -5.74 22.88 4.70
C GLU A 139 -5.18 23.18 6.09
N SER A 140 -5.97 22.91 7.12
CA SER A 140 -5.65 23.32 8.50
C SER A 140 -4.89 22.26 9.29
N ILE A 141 -4.72 21.05 8.75
CA ILE A 141 -4.02 19.94 9.40
C ILE A 141 -3.21 19.17 8.36
N PRO A 142 -2.05 18.58 8.70
CA PRO A 142 -1.20 17.86 7.75
C PRO A 142 -1.74 16.45 7.43
N LEU A 143 -3.02 16.38 7.06
CA LEU A 143 -3.75 15.16 6.75
C LEU A 143 -4.32 15.25 5.33
N THR A 144 -4.17 14.16 4.58
CA THR A 144 -4.83 13.94 3.29
C THR A 144 -5.77 12.75 3.43
N LEU A 145 -6.99 12.88 2.94
CA LEU A 145 -7.96 11.78 2.86
C LEU A 145 -8.06 11.32 1.41
N ALA A 146 -8.30 10.03 1.17
CA ALA A 146 -8.46 9.54 -0.19
C ALA A 146 -9.49 8.41 -0.30
N LEU A 147 -10.13 8.34 -1.47
CA LEU A 147 -10.78 7.12 -1.96
C LEU A 147 -9.76 6.38 -2.81
N ARG A 148 -9.52 5.10 -2.53
CA ARG A 148 -8.48 4.29 -3.18
C ARG A 148 -9.05 2.99 -3.72
N TYR A 149 -8.84 2.78 -5.01
CA TYR A 149 -8.96 1.49 -5.67
C TYR A 149 -7.57 0.86 -5.82
N GLN A 150 -7.43 -0.42 -5.52
CA GLN A 150 -6.19 -1.18 -5.74
C GLN A 150 -6.48 -2.51 -6.43
N HIS A 151 -5.56 -2.94 -7.27
CA HIS A 151 -5.57 -4.24 -7.92
C HIS A 151 -4.25 -4.95 -7.61
N THR A 152 -4.30 -6.23 -7.26
CA THR A 152 -3.10 -7.06 -7.07
C THR A 152 -3.22 -8.35 -7.87
N SER A 153 -2.24 -8.64 -8.73
CA SER A 153 -2.19 -9.87 -9.52
C SER A 153 -0.77 -10.23 -9.93
N ASN A 154 -0.54 -11.46 -10.40
CA ASN A 154 0.79 -11.89 -10.84
C ASN A 154 1.08 -11.55 -12.31
N GLY A 155 0.23 -10.73 -12.95
CA GLY A 155 0.38 -10.34 -14.35
C GLY A 155 0.27 -11.50 -15.34
N GLY A 156 -0.24 -12.66 -14.92
CA GLY A 156 -0.32 -13.87 -15.75
C GLY A 156 0.98 -14.69 -15.79
N VAL A 157 1.99 -14.33 -14.98
CA VAL A 157 3.27 -15.05 -14.91
C VAL A 157 3.11 -16.46 -14.33
N SER A 158 2.09 -16.71 -13.50
CA SER A 158 1.78 -18.03 -12.95
C SER A 158 0.28 -18.29 -12.91
N HIS A 159 -0.14 -19.50 -13.28
CA HIS A 159 -1.53 -19.91 -13.14
C HIS A 159 -1.82 -20.53 -11.76
N PRO A 160 -3.05 -20.37 -11.23
CA PRO A 160 -4.08 -19.43 -11.68
C PRO A 160 -3.72 -17.99 -11.29
N ASN A 161 -4.24 -17.01 -12.04
CA ASN A 161 -4.11 -15.58 -11.74
C ASN A 161 -5.49 -14.92 -11.65
N PRO A 162 -6.23 -15.14 -10.56
CA PRO A 162 -7.56 -14.53 -10.43
C PRO A 162 -7.49 -13.01 -10.31
N GLY A 163 -6.37 -12.48 -9.77
CA GLY A 163 -6.28 -11.08 -9.35
C GLY A 163 -7.22 -10.78 -8.18
N ILE A 164 -6.95 -9.68 -7.47
CA ILE A 164 -7.85 -9.15 -6.45
C ILE A 164 -7.92 -7.64 -6.58
N ASP A 165 -9.15 -7.16 -6.68
CA ASP A 165 -9.49 -5.76 -6.58
C ASP A 165 -9.95 -5.42 -5.17
N ALA A 166 -9.64 -4.23 -4.70
CA ALA A 166 -10.16 -3.70 -3.44
C ALA A 166 -10.41 -2.20 -3.52
N LEU A 167 -11.47 -1.76 -2.86
CA LEU A 167 -11.88 -0.36 -2.76
C LEU A 167 -11.99 0.03 -1.29
N GLY A 168 -11.51 1.21 -0.95
CA GLY A 168 -11.53 1.68 0.43
C GLY A 168 -11.13 3.14 0.57
N ILE A 169 -10.99 3.53 1.82
CA ILE A 169 -10.54 4.88 2.19
C ILE A 169 -9.13 4.83 2.76
N SER A 170 -8.40 5.92 2.60
CA SER A 170 -7.12 6.11 3.27
C SER A 170 -6.99 7.48 3.92
N ALA A 171 -6.18 7.51 4.96
CA ALA A 171 -5.78 8.72 5.67
C ALA A 171 -4.26 8.78 5.69
N ARG A 172 -3.68 9.87 5.20
CA ARG A 172 -2.24 10.08 5.06
C ARG A 172 -1.80 11.29 5.85
N TYR A 173 -0.88 11.09 6.79
CA TYR A 173 -0.31 12.14 7.63
C TYR A 173 1.11 12.49 7.16
N ARG A 174 1.36 13.79 6.96
CA ARG A 174 2.69 14.34 6.66
C ARG A 174 3.33 14.82 7.96
N PHE A 175 4.53 14.32 8.27
CA PHE A 175 5.32 14.74 9.43
C PHE A 175 6.43 15.72 9.06
#